data_AF-A0A3D5MM05-F1
#
_entry.id   AF-A0A3D5MM05-F1
#
_cell.length_a   1.000
_cell.length_b   1.000
_cell.length_c   1.000
_cell.angle_alpha   90.00
_cell.angle_beta   90.00
_cell.angle_gamma   90.00
#
_symmetry.space_group_name_H-M   'P 1'
#
loop_
_entity.id
_entity.type
_entity.pdbx_description
1 polymer ?
#
loop_
_entity_poly.entity_id
_entity_poly.type
_entity_poly.pdbx_seq_one_letter_code
_entity_poly.pdbx_strand_id
1 'polypeptide(L)'
;MFSRLGFWELAVILILALVIFGPKKLPEMGRALGRGIREFKDAATQLAEDLNADSKDGKAEKAEAKKEAEGEKQAKAEGTGSGSGARAGAADA
;
A
#
# COMPACT_ATOMS: atom_id res chain seq x y z
N MET A 1 -6.08 17.28 -30.53
CA MET A 1 -7.04 16.33 -31.15
C MET A 1 -7.03 14.93 -30.52
N PHE A 2 -6.17 14.63 -29.53
CA PHE A 2 -6.09 13.31 -28.86
C PHE A 2 -6.95 13.16 -27.59
N SER A 3 -7.61 14.22 -27.12
CA SER A 3 -8.47 14.20 -25.92
C SER A 3 -9.75 13.38 -26.05
N ARG A 4 -9.93 12.66 -27.18
CA ARG A 4 -11.04 11.74 -27.45
C ARG A 4 -10.69 10.28 -27.18
N LEU A 5 -9.40 9.95 -27.01
CA LEU A 5 -8.99 8.59 -26.67
C LEU A 5 -9.53 8.26 -25.28
N GLY A 6 -10.69 7.62 -25.26
CA GLY A 6 -11.32 7.13 -24.06
C GLY A 6 -10.57 5.91 -23.54
N PHE A 7 -10.97 5.49 -22.34
CA PHE A 7 -10.52 4.23 -21.75
C PHE A 7 -10.73 3.05 -22.72
N TRP A 8 -11.78 3.10 -23.55
CA TRP A 8 -12.12 2.06 -24.50
C TRP A 8 -11.12 1.92 -25.65
N GLU A 9 -10.70 3.01 -26.29
CA GLU A 9 -9.66 2.94 -27.33
C GLU A 9 -8.32 2.47 -26.76
N LEU A 10 -7.95 2.95 -25.58
CA LEU A 10 -6.71 2.51 -24.93
C LEU A 10 -6.75 1.01 -24.61
N ALA A 11 -7.89 0.49 -24.15
CA ALA A 11 -8.08 -0.94 -23.88
C ALA A 11 -7.93 -1.80 -25.14
N VAL A 12 -8.49 -1.37 -26.29
CA VAL A 12 -8.35 -2.09 -27.56
C VAL A 12 -6.88 -2.16 -28.01
N ILE A 13 -6.15 -1.04 -27.92
CA ILE A 13 -4.72 -0.99 -28.23
C ILE A 13 -3.93 -1.89 -27.28
N LEU A 14 -4.28 -1.89 -25.99
CA LEU A 14 -3.66 -2.76 -24.99
C LEU A 14 -3.86 -4.24 -25.33
N ILE A 15 -5.07 -4.63 -25.75
CA ILE A 15 -5.36 -6.01 -26.17
C ILE A 15 -4.52 -6.40 -27.38
N LEU A 16 -4.42 -5.55 -28.41
CA LEU A 16 -3.55 -5.79 -29.55
C LEU A 16 -2.08 -5.95 -29.15
N ALA A 17 -1.58 -5.08 -28.28
CA ALA A 17 -0.23 -5.18 -27.73
C ALA A 17 -0.05 -6.47 -26.91
N LEU A 18 -1.05 -6.87 -26.12
CA LEU A 18 -1.06 -8.11 -25.36
C LEU A 18 -1.08 -9.36 -26.24
N VAL A 19 -1.67 -9.31 -27.44
CA VAL A 19 -1.61 -10.43 -28.39
C VAL A 19 -0.20 -10.57 -28.97
N ILE A 20 0.44 -9.45 -29.31
CA ILE A 20 1.80 -9.44 -29.89
C ILE A 20 2.86 -9.79 -28.84
N PHE A 21 2.81 -9.14 -27.69
CA PHE A 21 3.81 -9.29 -26.63
C PHE A 21 3.46 -10.37 -25.62
N GLY A 22 2.18 -10.67 -25.40
CA GLY A 22 1.69 -11.62 -24.40
C GLY A 22 1.36 -10.98 -23.04
N PRO A 23 0.31 -11.43 -22.32
CA PRO A 23 -0.09 -10.90 -21.02
C PRO A 23 0.90 -11.16 -19.89
N LYS A 24 1.78 -12.15 -20.05
CA LYS A 24 2.86 -12.42 -19.07
C LYS A 24 4.06 -11.49 -19.23
N LYS A 25 4.29 -10.93 -20.42
CA LYS A 25 5.49 -10.14 -20.74
C LYS A 25 5.38 -8.69 -20.26
N LEU A 26 4.19 -8.08 -20.32
CA LEU A 26 3.97 -6.75 -19.74
C LEU A 26 4.32 -6.65 -18.23
N PRO A 27 3.82 -7.54 -17.35
CA PRO A 27 4.18 -7.48 -15.93
C PRO A 27 5.63 -7.90 -15.67
N GLU A 28 6.19 -8.82 -16.47
CA GLU A 28 7.60 -9.22 -16.38
C GLU A 28 8.54 -8.03 -16.68
N MET A 29 8.30 -7.33 -17.80
CA MET A 29 9.04 -6.13 -18.17
C MET A 29 8.80 -4.98 -17.18
N GLY A 30 7.55 -4.78 -16.75
CA GLY A 30 7.20 -3.78 -15.75
C GLY A 30 7.89 -3.99 -14.41
N ARG A 31 8.08 -5.23 -13.96
CA ARG A 31 8.85 -5.55 -12.74
C ARG A 31 10.33 -5.23 -12.90
N ALA A 32 10.92 -5.57 -14.05
CA ALA A 32 12.33 -5.27 -14.32
C ALA A 32 12.58 -3.75 -14.39
N LEU A 33 11.76 -3.03 -15.15
CA LEU A 33 11.80 -1.57 -15.24
C LEU A 33 11.49 -0.91 -13.90
N GLY A 34 10.52 -1.44 -13.15
CA GLY A 34 10.15 -0.92 -11.84
C GLY A 34 11.28 -0.98 -10.82
N ARG A 35 12.07 -2.06 -10.82
CA ARG A 35 13.29 -2.14 -9.99
C ARG A 35 14.34 -1.12 -10.43
N GLY A 36 14.59 -1.00 -11.73
CA GLY A 36 15.53 0.01 -12.25
C GLY A 36 15.11 1.44 -11.91
N ILE A 37 13.82 1.77 -12.03
CA ILE A 37 13.29 3.09 -11.67
C ILE A 37 13.40 3.33 -10.16
N ARG A 38 13.17 2.30 -9.33
CA ARG A 38 13.32 2.39 -7.87
C ARG A 38 14.77 2.72 -7.49
N GLU A 39 15.72 1.94 -8.00
CA GLU A 39 17.15 2.15 -7.76
C GLU A 39 17.62 3.51 -8.30
N PHE A 40 17.16 3.90 -9.49
CA PHE A 40 17.43 5.22 -10.05
C PHE A 40 16.86 6.35 -9.18
N LYS A 41 15.64 6.19 -8.65
CA LYS A 41 15.02 7.16 -7.75
C LYS A 41 15.81 7.28 -6.44
N ASP A 42 16.22 6.16 -5.87
CA ASP A 42 16.96 6.11 -4.60
C ASP A 42 18.34 6.79 -4.78
N ALA A 43 19.06 6.47 -5.86
CA ALA A 43 20.31 7.13 -6.21
C ALA A 43 20.15 8.63 -6.51
N ALA A 44 19.10 9.01 -7.25
CA ALA A 44 18.80 10.41 -7.52
C ALA A 44 18.43 11.19 -6.25
N THR A 45 17.81 10.53 -5.27
CA THR A 45 17.45 11.14 -3.97
C THR A 45 18.71 11.37 -3.13
N GLN A 46 19.59 10.37 -3.03
CA GLN A 46 20.87 10.53 -2.33
C GLN A 46 21.73 11.63 -2.95
N LEU A 47 21.82 11.67 -4.28
CA LEU A 47 22.55 12.75 -4.96
C LEU A 47 21.93 14.12 -4.69
N ALA A 48 20.59 14.21 -4.65
CA ALA A 48 19.92 15.45 -4.30
C ALA A 48 20.19 15.84 -2.83
N GLU A 49 20.25 14.89 -1.91
CA GLU A 49 20.57 15.12 -0.51
C GLU A 49 22.02 15.56 -0.32
N ASP A 50 22.99 14.92 -0.97
CA ASP A 50 24.40 15.30 -0.93
C ASP A 50 24.62 16.74 -1.44
N LEU A 51 23.99 17.09 -2.57
CA LEU A 51 24.06 18.44 -3.13
C LEU A 51 23.38 19.51 -2.25
N ASN A 52 22.39 19.13 -1.43
CA ASN A 52 21.73 20.03 -0.50
C ASN A 52 22.42 20.08 0.87
N ALA A 53 23.10 19.01 1.29
CA ALA A 53 23.86 18.91 2.53
C ALA A 53 25.05 19.87 2.54
N ASP A 54 25.70 20.08 1.39
CA ASP A 54 26.73 21.12 1.22
C ASP A 54 26.19 22.56 1.36
N SER A 55 24.86 22.74 1.36
CA SER A 55 24.22 24.08 1.45
C SER A 55 23.43 24.33 2.74
N LYS A 56 22.91 23.33 3.46
CA LYS A 56 22.16 23.52 4.71
C LYS A 56 22.21 22.31 5.65
N ASP A 57 22.89 22.48 6.78
CA ASP A 57 22.57 21.78 8.01
C ASP A 57 21.07 21.93 8.35
N GLY A 58 20.35 20.80 8.36
CA GLY A 58 19.06 20.65 9.03
C GLY A 58 17.82 20.53 8.14
N LYS A 59 17.36 19.29 7.90
CA LYS A 59 16.00 18.81 8.25
C LYS A 59 15.70 17.40 7.72
N ALA A 60 14.81 16.74 8.46
CA ALA A 60 13.97 15.56 8.16
C ALA A 60 14.58 14.21 8.58
N GLU A 61 14.07 13.46 9.56
CA GLU A 61 12.69 13.34 10.10
C GLU A 61 11.62 13.31 8.99
N LYS A 62 11.46 12.16 8.33
CA LYS A 62 10.17 11.55 7.96
C LYS A 62 10.36 10.30 7.09
N ALA A 63 10.34 9.12 7.70
CA ALA A 63 9.95 7.89 7.01
C ALA A 63 9.42 6.76 7.93
N GLU A 64 9.21 7.01 9.22
CA GLU A 64 8.55 6.06 10.11
C GLU A 64 7.08 6.47 10.30
N ALA A 65 6.26 6.29 9.26
CA ALA A 65 4.82 6.51 9.35
C ALA A 65 4.05 5.65 8.33
N LYS A 66 4.19 4.32 8.40
CA LYS A 66 3.19 3.40 7.78
C LYS A 66 3.25 1.93 8.21
N LYS A 67 3.52 1.61 9.50
CA LYS A 67 3.36 0.25 10.03
C LYS A 67 2.37 0.09 11.19
N GLU A 68 1.61 1.14 11.53
CA GLU A 68 0.53 1.07 12.51
C GLU A 68 -0.83 1.17 11.80
N ALA A 69 -1.22 0.14 11.06
CA ALA A 69 -2.58 0.01 10.52
C ALA A 69 -2.90 -1.43 10.09
N GLU A 70 -2.68 -2.44 10.96
CA GLU A 70 -3.27 -3.77 10.75
C GLU A 70 -3.37 -4.61 12.04
N GLY A 71 -3.61 -3.95 13.18
CA GLY A 71 -3.78 -4.59 14.49
C GLY A 71 -5.15 -4.36 15.11
N GLU A 72 -6.23 -4.29 14.32
CA GLU A 72 -7.57 -4.09 14.87
C GLU A 72 -8.64 -4.68 13.95
N LYS A 73 -8.74 -6.02 13.87
CA LYS A 73 -9.94 -6.70 13.31
C LYS A 73 -10.06 -8.21 13.63
N GLN A 74 -9.71 -8.61 14.86
CA GLN A 74 -10.14 -9.90 15.43
C GLN A 74 -10.63 -9.71 16.88
N ALA A 75 -11.63 -8.86 17.04
CA ALA A 75 -12.51 -8.91 18.19
C ALA A 75 -13.88 -8.46 17.69
N LYS A 76 -14.94 -9.22 18.03
CA LYS A 76 -16.36 -8.90 17.87
C LYS A 76 -17.11 -9.50 16.67
N ALA A 77 -17.22 -10.83 16.72
CA ALA A 77 -18.42 -11.60 16.40
C ALA A 77 -18.28 -12.81 17.34
N GLU A 78 -19.11 -13.15 18.34
CA GLU A 78 -20.51 -12.96 18.68
C GLU A 78 -20.54 -13.07 20.23
N GLY A 79 -21.30 -12.32 21.02
CA GLY A 79 -22.74 -12.21 20.90
C GLY A 79 -23.42 -13.07 21.97
N THR A 80 -23.48 -12.52 23.19
CA THR A 80 -24.67 -12.51 24.06
C THR A 80 -25.37 -13.81 24.46
N GLY A 81 -25.37 -14.04 25.77
CA GLY A 81 -26.34 -14.83 26.53
C GLY A 81 -25.85 -14.91 27.98
N SER A 82 -25.96 -13.87 28.79
CA SER A 82 -27.18 -13.47 29.52
C SER A 82 -27.87 -14.66 30.19
N GLY A 83 -27.73 -14.75 31.51
CA GLY A 83 -28.29 -15.79 32.38
C GLY A 83 -27.47 -15.84 33.68
N SER A 84 -27.60 -14.83 34.55
CA SER A 84 -28.54 -14.89 35.67
C SER A 84 -28.13 -15.93 36.72
N GLY A 85 -27.67 -15.46 37.89
CA GLY A 85 -27.45 -16.35 39.04
C GLY A 85 -26.54 -15.83 40.15
N ALA A 86 -26.62 -14.56 40.51
CA ALA A 86 -25.99 -14.03 41.73
C ALA A 86 -27.06 -13.57 42.73
N ARG A 87 -27.63 -14.50 43.49
CA ARG A 87 -28.36 -14.37 44.78
C ARG A 87 -28.39 -15.78 45.38
N ALA A 88 -28.11 -16.11 46.64
CA ALA A 88 -28.06 -15.41 47.92
C ALA A 88 -27.04 -16.16 48.82
N GLY A 89 -26.39 -15.52 49.81
CA GLY A 89 -26.86 -15.50 51.20
C GLY A 89 -26.80 -16.91 51.82
N ALA A 90 -25.86 -17.28 52.68
CA ALA A 90 -25.63 -16.76 54.04
C ALA A 90 -26.94 -16.46 54.79
N ALA A 91 -27.10 -17.15 55.93
CA ALA A 91 -28.04 -16.93 57.04
C ALA A 91 -29.31 -17.81 57.11
N ASP A 92 -29.31 -18.65 58.16
CA ASP A 92 -30.42 -18.88 59.10
C ASP A 92 -31.54 -19.89 58.76
N ALA A 93 -31.76 -20.81 59.73
CA ALA A 93 -32.89 -21.71 59.98
C ALA A 93 -32.98 -23.06 59.24
#